data_AF-A0A5A9ENQ2-F1
#
_entry.id   AF-A0A5A9ENQ2-F1
#
_cell.length_a   1.000
_cell.length_b   1.000
_cell.length_c   1.000
_cell.angle_alpha   90.00
_cell.angle_beta   90.00
_cell.angle_gamma   90.00
#
_symmetry.space_group_name_H-M   'P 1'
#
loop_
_entity.id
_entity.type
_entity.pdbx_description
1 polymer ?
#
loop_
_entity_poly.entity_id
_entity_poly.type
_entity_poly.pdbx_seq_one_letter_code
_entity_poly.pdbx_strand_id
1 'polypeptide(L)'
;MEDAQREYPIEFAGGVRFTAERRAKDPDGFQAALRKAHGAQEGAVCCCSGAGLRRLYISRHGEQFRIARFPNSGLEHATDCRLFEMPPEASGVGGYEKGVVSEGQDGSTCIKLRVPLSRPASVPEGAAGESAIQDRTEPAEAMGGNAEEAPAEDAPAVAGSADPQGEGGETGAVDAIPAKRAMAELGLLHLLWTHTRLNRWHPEMEGKRSWSLVGWLVGRTAQQMKAGRTWLNGVLVVVPPAAPERRERVRGNIHSALKRIVDRAERDRVPRALVLTEVASLQRAGENGVVHLVHGEHHDVQLVSTRLQLMHLERRFPDAKAVLAQRNVGVGPSNTRVIGLFAVEPELTPDGWLLTYVSGALMLATWEFLPFGSSYEREVLDLLVDSRRAFERPMRFEAGNNIVVPDFVLCDTPVAVPMEIYGKQDPNLVARQEMRNSLYPRLFGQAQPWEWVIDVSAEPPALPGTPGKSTEAQPDSHEQTAADHQSEDDSSAASSEP
;
A
#
# COMPACT_ATOMS: atom_id res chain seq x y z
N MET A 1 15.07 -8.79 14.06
CA MET A 1 13.86 -8.23 13.44
C MET A 1 13.41 -9.28 12.45
N GLU A 2 12.66 -10.26 12.93
CA GLU A 2 11.99 -11.17 12.03
C GLU A 2 10.81 -10.41 11.44
N ASP A 3 10.68 -10.54 10.13
CA ASP A 3 9.64 -9.97 9.29
C ASP A 3 8.25 -10.19 9.93
N ALA A 4 7.28 -9.28 9.74
CA ALA A 4 5.88 -9.48 10.17
C ALA A 4 5.27 -10.78 9.64
N GLN A 5 5.94 -11.38 8.68
CA GLN A 5 5.61 -12.66 8.14
C GLN A 5 6.66 -13.69 8.51
N ARG A 6 6.16 -14.83 8.97
CA ARG A 6 6.98 -15.94 9.39
C ARG A 6 7.75 -16.47 8.19
N GLU A 7 9.06 -16.55 8.36
CA GLU A 7 9.90 -17.28 7.43
C GLU A 7 9.68 -18.77 7.63
N TYR A 8 8.85 -19.36 6.78
CA TYR A 8 8.62 -20.79 6.82
C TYR A 8 9.83 -21.57 6.29
N PRO A 9 9.98 -22.84 6.70
CA PRO A 9 10.98 -23.71 6.11
C PRO A 9 10.77 -23.87 4.60
N ILE A 10 11.87 -24.09 3.90
CA ILE A 10 11.88 -24.39 2.47
C ILE A 10 12.36 -25.82 2.30
N GLU A 11 11.67 -26.58 1.46
CA GLU A 11 11.98 -27.97 1.16
C GLU A 11 12.32 -28.12 -0.33
N PHE A 12 13.44 -28.79 -0.61
CA PHE A 12 13.89 -29.12 -1.97
C PHE A 12 13.39 -30.51 -2.38
N ALA A 13 13.35 -30.81 -3.68
CA ALA A 13 12.85 -32.08 -4.22
C ALA A 13 13.49 -33.35 -3.60
N GLY A 14 14.75 -33.25 -3.13
CA GLY A 14 15.44 -34.32 -2.39
C GLY A 14 15.10 -34.44 -0.90
N GLY A 15 14.04 -33.80 -0.41
CA GLY A 15 13.61 -33.82 1.00
C GLY A 15 14.47 -32.97 1.94
N VAL A 16 15.49 -32.28 1.42
CA VAL A 16 16.34 -31.42 2.24
C VAL A 16 15.56 -30.18 2.64
N ARG A 17 15.46 -29.94 3.96
CA ARG A 17 14.70 -28.83 4.53
C ARG A 17 15.60 -27.79 5.20
N PHE A 18 15.35 -26.53 4.90
CA PHE A 18 16.04 -25.37 5.48
C PHE A 18 15.05 -24.46 6.21
N THR A 19 15.11 -24.42 7.55
CA THR A 19 14.38 -23.44 8.36
C THR A 19 15.01 -22.04 8.25
N ALA A 20 14.31 -21.00 8.71
CA ALA A 20 14.85 -19.65 8.74
C ALA A 20 16.17 -19.57 9.54
N GLU A 21 16.20 -20.20 10.71
CA GLU A 21 17.35 -20.22 11.60
C GLU A 21 18.53 -20.98 10.96
N ARG A 22 18.25 -22.09 10.26
CA ARG A 22 19.28 -22.84 9.54
C ARG A 22 19.87 -22.00 8.40
N ARG A 23 19.05 -21.29 7.63
CA ARG A 23 19.53 -20.40 6.56
C ARG A 23 20.40 -19.27 7.11
N ALA A 24 20.06 -18.73 8.26
CA ALA A 24 20.84 -17.69 8.91
C ALA A 24 22.18 -18.20 9.45
N LYS A 25 22.23 -19.43 9.98
CA LYS A 25 23.45 -20.06 10.52
C LYS A 25 24.37 -20.66 9.46
N ASP A 26 23.81 -21.14 8.35
CA ASP A 26 24.52 -21.80 7.25
C ASP A 26 24.13 -21.20 5.89
N PRO A 27 24.50 -19.93 5.63
CA PRO A 27 24.20 -19.27 4.37
C PRO A 27 24.89 -19.94 3.18
N ASP A 28 26.11 -20.45 3.37
CA ASP A 28 26.90 -21.10 2.31
C ASP A 28 26.33 -22.47 1.92
N GLY A 29 25.93 -23.28 2.90
CA GLY A 29 25.23 -24.54 2.64
C GLY A 29 23.88 -24.34 1.98
N PHE A 30 23.15 -23.27 2.34
CA PHE A 30 21.92 -22.91 1.65
C PHE A 30 22.19 -22.48 0.19
N GLN A 31 23.23 -21.67 -0.06
CA GLN A 31 23.65 -21.32 -1.42
C GLN A 31 24.08 -22.54 -2.25
N ALA A 32 24.78 -23.50 -1.64
CA ALA A 32 25.15 -24.75 -2.29
C ALA A 32 23.92 -25.60 -2.67
N ALA A 33 22.91 -25.68 -1.79
CA ALA A 33 21.65 -26.36 -2.07
C ALA A 33 20.90 -25.69 -3.23
N LEU A 34 20.79 -24.36 -3.22
CA LEU A 34 20.17 -23.60 -4.32
C LEU A 34 20.90 -23.82 -5.65
N ARG A 35 22.23 -23.76 -5.65
CA ARG A 35 23.07 -24.00 -6.83
C ARG A 35 22.84 -25.40 -7.41
N LYS A 36 22.80 -26.42 -6.55
CA LYS A 36 22.55 -27.81 -6.95
C LYS A 36 21.16 -27.97 -7.56
N ALA A 37 20.12 -27.49 -6.89
CA ALA A 37 18.74 -27.57 -7.36
C ALA A 37 18.54 -26.81 -8.68
N HIS A 38 19.11 -25.60 -8.81
CA HIS A 38 19.09 -24.85 -10.07
C HIS A 38 19.81 -25.61 -11.20
N GLY A 39 20.97 -26.22 -10.93
CA GLY A 39 21.70 -27.02 -11.91
C GLY A 39 20.93 -28.26 -12.38
N ALA A 40 20.14 -28.87 -11.50
CA ALA A 40 19.27 -30.00 -11.79
C ALA A 40 17.90 -29.59 -12.39
N GLN A 41 17.63 -28.30 -12.55
CA GLN A 41 16.31 -27.75 -12.90
C GLN A 41 15.19 -28.20 -11.95
N GLU A 42 15.53 -28.45 -10.69
CA GLU A 42 14.59 -28.80 -9.62
C GLU A 42 14.11 -27.54 -8.89
N GLY A 43 12.83 -27.54 -8.51
CA GLY A 43 12.23 -26.48 -7.70
C GLY A 43 12.37 -26.72 -6.19
N ALA A 44 11.82 -25.78 -5.43
CA ALA A 44 11.61 -25.93 -4.00
C ALA A 44 10.14 -25.62 -3.64
N VAL A 45 9.73 -25.94 -2.42
CA VAL A 45 8.38 -25.66 -1.92
C VAL A 45 8.49 -24.96 -0.56
N CYS A 46 7.62 -23.97 -0.33
CA CYS A 46 7.47 -23.37 0.99
C CYS A 46 6.58 -24.24 1.89
N CYS A 47 7.06 -24.53 3.10
CA CYS A 47 6.34 -25.35 4.08
C CYS A 47 5.35 -24.53 4.95
N CYS A 48 4.77 -23.44 4.43
CA CYS A 48 3.69 -22.73 5.13
C CYS A 48 2.36 -23.47 5.00
N SER A 49 1.38 -23.11 5.82
CA SER A 49 0.03 -23.69 5.84
C SER A 49 -0.90 -23.17 4.74
N GLY A 50 -0.40 -22.43 3.75
CA GLY A 50 -1.21 -21.91 2.65
C GLY A 50 -1.89 -23.03 1.86
N ALA A 51 -2.95 -22.74 1.11
CA ALA A 51 -3.76 -23.77 0.46
C ALA A 51 -3.22 -24.26 -0.91
N GLY A 52 -2.29 -23.54 -1.54
CA GLY A 52 -1.87 -23.82 -2.93
C GLY A 52 -0.75 -24.86 -3.09
N LEU A 53 0.05 -24.77 -4.15
CA LEU A 53 1.20 -25.66 -4.35
C LEU A 53 2.47 -25.11 -3.68
N ARG A 54 2.53 -23.78 -3.43
CA ARG A 54 3.60 -23.05 -2.74
C ARG A 54 4.97 -23.28 -3.37
N ARG A 55 4.98 -23.49 -4.70
CA ARG A 55 6.19 -23.78 -5.46
C ARG A 55 7.06 -22.54 -5.52
N LEU A 56 8.37 -22.77 -5.49
CA LEU A 56 9.40 -21.76 -5.56
C LEU A 56 10.35 -22.10 -6.70
N TYR A 57 10.75 -21.08 -7.44
CA TYR A 57 11.82 -21.20 -8.42
C TYR A 57 13.10 -20.61 -7.88
N ILE A 58 14.22 -21.05 -8.46
CA ILE A 58 15.55 -20.63 -8.09
C ILE A 58 16.14 -19.86 -9.28
N SER A 59 16.62 -18.65 -9.04
CA SER A 59 17.27 -17.80 -10.03
C SER A 59 18.71 -17.52 -9.65
N ARG A 60 19.57 -17.34 -10.66
CA ARG A 60 20.99 -17.01 -10.50
C ARG A 60 21.22 -15.51 -10.70
N HIS A 61 21.94 -14.88 -9.78
CA HIS A 61 22.33 -13.47 -9.80
C HIS A 61 23.83 -13.36 -9.56
N GLY A 62 24.60 -13.27 -10.65
CA GLY A 62 26.06 -13.37 -10.57
C GLY A 62 26.48 -14.74 -10.05
N GLU A 63 27.10 -14.77 -8.87
CA GLU A 63 27.56 -16.00 -8.18
C GLU A 63 26.56 -16.54 -7.13
N GLN A 64 25.56 -15.73 -6.78
CA GLN A 64 24.55 -16.07 -5.78
C GLN A 64 23.28 -16.62 -6.44
N PHE A 65 22.62 -17.53 -5.74
CA PHE A 65 21.30 -18.04 -6.10
C PHE A 65 20.26 -17.48 -5.13
N ARG A 66 19.07 -17.18 -5.64
CA ARG A 66 17.94 -16.70 -4.85
C ARG A 66 16.73 -17.57 -5.10
N ILE A 67 15.84 -17.60 -4.13
CA ILE A 67 14.56 -18.30 -4.22
C ILE A 67 13.44 -17.27 -4.29
N ALA A 68 12.47 -17.52 -5.14
CA ALA A 68 11.31 -16.66 -5.32
C ALA A 68 10.06 -17.51 -5.58
N ARG A 69 8.90 -16.95 -5.24
CA ARG A 69 7.59 -17.51 -5.60
C ARG A 69 7.38 -17.38 -7.10
N PHE A 70 6.63 -18.29 -7.72
CA PHE A 70 6.24 -18.09 -9.12
C PHE A 70 5.37 -16.83 -9.29
N PRO A 71 5.38 -16.19 -10.47
CA PRO A 71 4.46 -15.10 -10.76
C PRO A 71 3.01 -15.51 -10.46
N ASN A 72 2.24 -14.61 -9.83
CA ASN A 72 0.85 -14.81 -9.40
C ASN A 72 0.60 -15.99 -8.42
N SER A 73 1.64 -16.63 -7.87
CA SER A 73 1.47 -17.72 -6.89
C SER A 73 1.44 -17.22 -5.44
N GLY A 74 1.32 -15.91 -5.19
CA GLY A 74 1.34 -15.34 -3.84
C GLY A 74 0.21 -15.85 -2.95
N LEU A 75 -1.00 -16.02 -3.50
CA LEU A 75 -2.17 -16.55 -2.79
C LEU A 75 -2.05 -18.03 -2.39
N GLU A 76 -1.07 -18.75 -2.94
CA GLU A 76 -0.85 -20.14 -2.55
C GLU A 76 -0.28 -20.26 -1.14
N HIS A 77 0.32 -19.19 -0.63
CA HIS A 77 0.96 -19.12 0.68
C HIS A 77 -0.02 -18.69 1.77
N ALA A 78 0.28 -19.07 3.02
CA ALA A 78 -0.48 -18.59 4.17
C ALA A 78 -0.35 -17.07 4.27
N THR A 79 -1.38 -16.38 4.75
CA THR A 79 -1.40 -14.90 4.85
C THR A 79 -0.28 -14.34 5.73
N ASP A 80 0.17 -15.14 6.71
CA ASP A 80 1.31 -14.87 7.57
C ASP A 80 2.68 -15.28 6.98
N CYS A 81 2.72 -15.90 5.81
CA CYS A 81 3.96 -16.38 5.17
C CYS A 81 4.66 -15.28 4.38
N ARG A 82 6.00 -15.18 4.49
CA ARG A 82 6.81 -14.13 3.81
C ARG A 82 6.64 -14.06 2.28
N LEU A 83 6.06 -15.09 1.68
CA LEU A 83 5.85 -15.23 0.24
C LEU A 83 4.39 -14.96 -0.18
N PHE A 84 3.50 -14.67 0.77
CA PHE A 84 2.15 -14.24 0.46
C PHE A 84 2.14 -12.82 -0.09
N GLU A 85 1.38 -12.65 -1.17
CA GLU A 85 1.17 -11.40 -1.87
C GLU A 85 -0.16 -11.46 -2.63
N MET A 86 -0.90 -10.35 -2.59
CA MET A 86 -2.14 -10.19 -3.36
C MET A 86 -1.82 -10.16 -4.86
N PRO A 87 -2.67 -10.75 -5.71
CA PRO A 87 -2.43 -10.75 -7.15
C PRO A 87 -2.59 -9.34 -7.73
N PRO A 88 -2.02 -9.06 -8.92
CA PRO A 88 -2.07 -7.75 -9.55
C PRO A 88 -3.48 -7.16 -9.64
N GLU A 89 -4.49 -7.96 -10.02
CA GLU A 89 -5.90 -7.55 -10.12
C GLU A 89 -6.53 -7.09 -8.80
N ALA A 90 -5.93 -7.44 -7.67
CA ALA A 90 -6.38 -7.10 -6.32
C ALA A 90 -5.37 -6.22 -5.57
N SER A 91 -4.47 -5.59 -6.33
CA SER A 91 -3.45 -4.68 -5.82
C SER A 91 -3.42 -3.41 -6.68
N GLY A 92 -2.86 -2.32 -6.16
CA GLY A 92 -2.68 -1.10 -6.96
C GLY A 92 -1.83 -1.27 -8.22
N VAL A 93 -1.08 -2.36 -8.35
CA VAL A 93 -0.33 -2.68 -9.58
C VAL A 93 -1.26 -2.99 -10.76
N GLY A 94 -2.47 -3.50 -10.50
CA GLY A 94 -3.45 -3.81 -11.54
C GLY A 94 -3.94 -2.61 -12.34
N GLY A 95 -3.76 -1.38 -11.84
CA GLY A 95 -4.10 -0.15 -12.57
C GLY A 95 -3.09 0.28 -13.63
N TYR A 96 -2.01 -0.46 -13.83
CA TYR A 96 -0.99 -0.15 -14.84
C TYR A 96 -1.03 -1.12 -16.02
N GLU A 97 -0.66 -0.62 -17.20
CA GLU A 97 -0.44 -1.49 -18.36
C GLU A 97 0.66 -2.53 -18.08
N LYS A 98 0.53 -3.70 -18.71
CA LYS A 98 1.53 -4.76 -18.62
C LYS A 98 2.92 -4.23 -19.00
N GLY A 99 3.91 -4.46 -18.15
CA GLY A 99 5.29 -4.04 -18.35
C GLY A 99 5.68 -2.72 -17.66
N VAL A 100 4.74 -1.94 -17.14
CA VAL A 100 5.06 -0.76 -16.31
C VAL A 100 5.72 -1.18 -15.00
N VAL A 101 5.21 -2.24 -14.37
CA VAL A 101 5.89 -2.99 -13.32
C VAL A 101 6.10 -4.39 -13.86
N SER A 102 7.34 -4.86 -13.86
CA SER A 102 7.69 -6.19 -14.36
C SER A 102 8.88 -6.76 -13.59
N GLU A 103 9.00 -8.08 -13.58
CA GLU A 103 10.19 -8.75 -13.07
C GLU A 103 11.21 -8.91 -14.20
N GLY A 104 12.43 -8.45 -13.95
CA GLY A 104 13.58 -8.68 -14.81
C GLY A 104 14.08 -10.12 -14.71
N GLN A 105 14.84 -10.56 -15.71
CA GLN A 105 15.47 -11.90 -15.73
C GLN A 105 16.39 -12.13 -14.53
N ASP A 106 16.94 -11.06 -13.98
CA ASP A 106 17.76 -11.04 -12.77
C ASP A 106 16.93 -10.76 -11.52
N GLY A 107 15.63 -11.10 -11.51
CA GLY A 107 14.70 -10.95 -10.39
C GLY A 107 14.57 -9.52 -9.84
N SER A 108 15.06 -8.52 -10.58
CA SER A 108 14.87 -7.11 -10.23
C SER A 108 13.47 -6.65 -10.63
N THR A 109 12.89 -5.70 -9.90
CA THR A 109 11.63 -5.06 -10.31
C THR A 109 11.95 -3.92 -11.27
N CYS A 110 11.58 -4.09 -12.53
CA CYS A 110 11.70 -3.09 -13.58
C CYS A 110 10.46 -2.21 -13.61
N ILE A 111 10.67 -0.89 -13.58
CA ILE A 111 9.63 0.12 -13.47
C ILE A 111 9.76 1.14 -14.60
N LYS A 112 8.65 1.44 -15.26
CA LYS A 112 8.58 2.55 -16.21
C LYS A 112 8.08 3.81 -15.48
N LEU A 113 9.00 4.72 -15.18
CA LEU A 113 8.66 5.99 -14.53
C LEU A 113 8.11 7.00 -15.54
N ARG A 114 7.11 7.78 -15.09
CA ARG A 114 6.53 8.90 -15.84
C ARG A 114 7.54 10.02 -16.01
N VAL A 115 8.28 10.32 -14.94
CA VAL A 115 9.36 11.31 -14.95
C VAL A 115 10.69 10.57 -15.11
N PRO A 116 11.46 10.82 -16.18
CA PRO A 116 12.75 10.16 -16.38
C PRO A 116 13.76 10.63 -15.33
N LEU A 117 14.72 9.76 -15.00
CA LEU A 117 15.78 10.02 -14.01
C LEU A 117 16.93 10.91 -14.54
N SER A 118 16.82 11.40 -15.76
CA SER A 118 17.69 12.45 -16.31
C SER A 118 17.05 13.03 -17.57
N ARG A 119 17.44 14.25 -17.93
CA ARG A 119 17.06 14.92 -19.19
C ARG A 119 18.30 15.37 -19.97
N PRO A 120 18.22 15.59 -21.30
CA PRO A 120 19.28 16.27 -22.03
C PRO A 120 19.51 17.67 -21.47
N ALA A 121 20.76 18.09 -21.33
CA ALA A 121 21.11 19.41 -20.80
C ALA A 121 20.63 20.56 -21.70
N SER A 122 20.44 20.29 -23.00
CA SER A 122 19.92 21.26 -23.98
C SER A 122 18.45 21.61 -23.82
N VAL A 123 17.67 20.81 -23.08
CA VAL A 123 16.23 21.04 -22.87
C VAL A 123 16.02 21.74 -21.53
N PRO A 124 15.58 23.01 -21.48
CA PRO A 124 15.30 23.67 -20.21
C PRO A 124 14.15 22.97 -19.47
N GLU A 125 14.21 23.01 -18.14
CA GLU A 125 13.30 22.30 -17.21
C GLU A 125 11.80 22.47 -17.55
N GLY A 126 11.40 23.66 -18.03
CA GLY A 126 10.02 24.02 -18.32
C GLY A 126 9.37 23.31 -19.52
N ALA A 127 10.13 22.84 -20.51
CA ALA A 127 9.57 22.27 -21.74
C ALA A 127 9.03 20.82 -21.55
N ALA A 128 9.55 20.08 -20.57
CA ALA A 128 9.11 18.71 -20.27
C ALA A 128 8.10 18.63 -19.12
N GLY A 129 8.09 19.64 -18.23
CA GLY A 129 7.16 19.73 -17.11
C GLY A 129 5.73 20.06 -17.54
N GLU A 130 5.54 21.02 -18.46
CA GLU A 130 4.20 21.44 -18.89
C GLU A 130 3.46 20.35 -19.69
N SER A 131 4.15 19.56 -20.51
CA SER A 131 3.53 18.46 -21.24
C SER A 131 3.17 17.27 -20.34
N ALA A 132 3.83 17.10 -19.18
CA ALA A 132 3.45 16.11 -18.16
C ALA A 132 2.33 16.60 -17.21
N ILE A 133 2.07 17.91 -17.20
CA ILE A 133 0.99 18.57 -16.45
C ILE A 133 -0.32 18.60 -17.26
N GLN A 134 -0.23 18.50 -18.59
CA GLN A 134 -1.39 18.36 -19.49
C GLN A 134 -1.83 16.89 -19.61
N ASP A 135 -2.39 16.32 -18.54
CA ASP A 135 -3.44 15.32 -18.73
C ASP A 135 -4.49 15.43 -17.62
N ARG A 136 -5.73 15.25 -18.07
CA ARG A 136 -7.03 15.61 -17.51
C ARG A 136 -7.08 15.60 -15.99
N THR A 137 -7.19 16.80 -15.40
CA THR A 137 -8.06 16.98 -14.23
C THR A 137 -9.43 16.42 -14.61
N GLU A 138 -9.76 15.23 -14.13
CA GLU A 138 -11.15 14.97 -13.76
C GLU A 138 -11.55 16.07 -12.78
N PRO A 139 -12.72 16.71 -12.97
CA PRO A 139 -13.11 17.81 -12.11
C PRO A 139 -13.15 17.29 -10.67
N ALA A 140 -12.49 18.01 -9.78
CA ALA A 140 -12.90 18.04 -8.39
C ALA A 140 -14.32 18.60 -8.40
N GLU A 141 -15.32 17.72 -8.37
CA GLU A 141 -16.71 18.15 -8.27
C GLU A 141 -16.88 18.93 -6.97
N ALA A 142 -17.39 20.15 -7.15
CA ALA A 142 -17.46 21.17 -6.15
C ALA A 142 -18.46 20.78 -5.06
N MET A 143 -18.01 20.87 -3.81
CA MET A 143 -18.85 21.15 -2.65
C MET A 143 -19.56 22.48 -2.87
N GLY A 144 -20.80 22.43 -3.36
CA GLY A 144 -21.75 23.53 -3.31
C GLY A 144 -22.46 23.53 -1.96
N GLY A 145 -22.44 24.66 -1.27
CA GLY A 145 -23.14 24.87 0.00
C GLY A 145 -24.66 24.89 -0.20
N ASN A 146 -25.39 24.44 0.82
CA ASN A 146 -26.84 24.64 0.92
C ASN A 146 -27.14 25.83 1.81
N ALA A 147 -27.93 26.75 1.28
CA ALA A 147 -28.85 27.59 2.03
C ALA A 147 -30.28 27.22 1.60
N GLU A 148 -31.05 26.80 2.62
CA GLU A 148 -32.50 26.92 2.84
C GLU A 148 -33.59 26.67 1.78
N GLU A 149 -34.57 25.89 2.26
CA GLU A 149 -36.04 25.96 2.12
C GLU A 149 -36.78 25.34 0.92
N ALA A 150 -37.74 24.48 1.29
CA ALA A 150 -38.81 23.82 0.53
C ALA A 150 -39.96 24.84 0.20
N PRO A 151 -41.10 24.51 -0.46
CA PRO A 151 -41.71 23.18 -0.63
C PRO A 151 -42.43 22.85 -1.97
N ALA A 152 -42.81 21.56 -2.04
CA ALA A 152 -43.85 20.83 -2.79
C ALA A 152 -44.69 21.50 -3.89
N GLU A 153 -44.97 20.76 -4.98
CA GLU A 153 -46.33 20.51 -5.50
C GLU A 153 -46.40 19.41 -6.60
N ASP A 154 -47.37 18.50 -6.39
CA ASP A 154 -48.23 17.72 -7.29
C ASP A 154 -47.78 17.02 -8.60
N ALA A 155 -48.07 15.72 -8.63
CA ALA A 155 -48.25 14.87 -9.82
C ALA A 155 -49.60 15.16 -10.53
N PRO A 156 -49.80 14.67 -11.77
CA PRO A 156 -50.55 13.41 -11.86
C PRO A 156 -50.11 12.44 -12.97
N ALA A 157 -50.54 11.20 -12.78
CA ALA A 157 -50.36 10.03 -13.64
C ALA A 157 -51.30 10.02 -14.85
N VAL A 158 -50.85 9.42 -15.97
CA VAL A 158 -51.73 8.76 -16.96
C VAL A 158 -51.02 7.51 -17.52
N ALA A 159 -51.75 6.40 -17.51
CA ALA A 159 -51.37 5.10 -18.03
C ALA A 159 -51.61 4.96 -19.54
N GLY A 160 -50.81 4.13 -20.21
CA GLY A 160 -51.05 3.71 -21.59
C GLY A 160 -50.14 2.54 -21.98
N SER A 161 -50.73 1.36 -22.07
CA SER A 161 -50.11 0.07 -22.44
C SER A 161 -49.83 -0.06 -23.95
N ALA A 162 -48.65 -0.57 -24.32
CA ALA A 162 -48.43 -1.51 -25.44
C ALA A 162 -46.95 -1.96 -25.51
N ASP A 163 -46.73 -3.27 -25.47
CA ASP A 163 -45.50 -4.01 -25.84
C ASP A 163 -45.77 -4.74 -27.17
N PRO A 164 -44.81 -5.40 -27.85
CA PRO A 164 -43.36 -5.17 -27.92
C PRO A 164 -42.81 -5.31 -29.36
N GLN A 165 -41.85 -4.50 -29.82
CA GLN A 165 -40.91 -4.93 -30.88
C GLN A 165 -39.53 -4.34 -30.60
N GLY A 166 -38.53 -5.23 -30.57
CA GLY A 166 -37.28 -5.02 -29.88
C GLY A 166 -36.25 -4.17 -30.62
N GLU A 167 -35.39 -3.55 -29.83
CA GLU A 167 -34.08 -3.09 -30.22
C GLU A 167 -33.12 -3.41 -29.07
N GLY A 168 -31.94 -3.91 -29.44
CA GLY A 168 -30.95 -4.45 -28.52
C GLY A 168 -30.59 -3.46 -27.43
N GLY A 169 -30.67 -3.91 -26.18
CA GLY A 169 -30.08 -3.22 -25.05
C GLY A 169 -28.59 -3.06 -25.28
N GLU A 170 -28.17 -1.86 -25.64
CA GLU A 170 -26.83 -1.37 -25.35
C GLU A 170 -26.67 -1.44 -23.83
N THR A 171 -26.03 -2.51 -23.36
CA THR A 171 -25.42 -2.52 -22.04
C THR A 171 -24.45 -1.34 -22.04
N GLY A 172 -24.78 -0.30 -21.29
CA GLY A 172 -23.90 0.85 -21.07
C GLY A 172 -22.57 0.34 -20.54
N ALA A 173 -21.61 0.17 -21.45
CA ALA A 173 -20.24 -0.14 -21.12
C ALA A 173 -19.71 1.09 -20.39
N VAL A 174 -19.62 0.99 -19.06
CA VAL A 174 -18.92 1.96 -18.24
C VAL A 174 -17.53 2.10 -18.86
N ASP A 175 -17.20 3.28 -19.39
CA ASP A 175 -15.93 3.52 -20.08
C ASP A 175 -14.79 3.09 -19.15
N ALA A 176 -14.13 1.98 -19.49
CA ALA A 176 -13.05 1.44 -18.69
C ALA A 176 -11.92 2.47 -18.71
N ILE A 177 -11.72 3.17 -17.59
CA ILE A 177 -10.66 4.17 -17.47
C ILE A 177 -9.33 3.46 -17.76
N PRO A 178 -8.55 3.96 -18.74
CA PRO A 178 -7.43 3.23 -19.31
C PRO A 178 -6.31 3.00 -18.28
N ALA A 179 -5.70 1.81 -18.35
CA ALA A 179 -4.56 1.46 -17.53
C ALA A 179 -3.39 2.44 -17.76
N LYS A 180 -2.65 2.76 -16.69
CA LYS A 180 -1.57 3.77 -16.77
C LYS A 180 -0.33 3.21 -17.46
N ARG A 181 0.24 4.01 -18.36
CA ARG A 181 1.42 3.69 -19.19
C ARG A 181 2.78 3.90 -18.53
N ALA A 182 2.79 4.58 -17.39
CA ALA A 182 3.97 4.89 -16.61
C ALA A 182 3.56 5.21 -15.16
N MET A 183 4.50 5.01 -14.24
CA MET A 183 4.33 5.21 -12.80
C MET A 183 4.83 6.60 -12.37
N ALA A 184 4.01 7.34 -11.65
CA ALA A 184 4.42 8.57 -10.99
C ALA A 184 5.06 8.30 -9.63
N GLU A 185 5.44 9.37 -8.94
CA GLU A 185 6.09 9.34 -7.63
C GLU A 185 5.18 8.70 -6.57
N LEU A 186 3.86 8.87 -6.67
CA LEU A 186 2.92 8.27 -5.72
C LEU A 186 2.89 6.74 -5.84
N GLY A 187 2.79 6.21 -7.05
CA GLY A 187 2.84 4.76 -7.28
C GLY A 187 4.19 4.18 -6.94
N LEU A 188 5.29 4.90 -7.19
CA LEU A 188 6.62 4.47 -6.77
C LEU A 188 6.74 4.44 -5.23
N LEU A 189 6.23 5.46 -4.54
CA LEU A 189 6.19 5.50 -3.08
C LEU A 189 5.35 4.34 -2.51
N HIS A 190 4.18 4.08 -3.08
CA HIS A 190 3.33 2.95 -2.72
C HIS A 190 4.03 1.61 -2.98
N LEU A 191 4.69 1.45 -4.13
CA LEU A 191 5.45 0.25 -4.47
C LEU A 191 6.58 -0.02 -3.46
N LEU A 192 7.33 1.03 -3.10
CA LEU A 192 8.36 0.94 -2.07
C LEU A 192 7.76 0.51 -0.73
N TRP A 193 6.63 1.07 -0.32
CA TRP A 193 5.94 0.69 0.92
C TRP A 193 5.46 -0.75 0.92
N THR A 194 4.87 -1.20 -0.19
CA THR A 194 4.42 -2.60 -0.37
C THR A 194 5.60 -3.57 -0.33
N HIS A 195 6.67 -3.31 -1.09
CA HIS A 195 7.84 -4.19 -1.16
C HIS A 195 8.64 -4.21 0.15
N THR A 196 8.64 -3.11 0.91
CA THR A 196 9.24 -3.05 2.26
C THR A 196 8.30 -3.55 3.35
N ARG A 197 7.04 -3.87 3.01
CA ARG A 197 5.96 -4.28 3.93
C ARG A 197 5.68 -3.25 5.04
N LEU A 198 6.00 -1.98 4.80
CA LEU A 198 5.66 -0.88 5.71
C LEU A 198 4.15 -0.61 5.74
N ASN A 199 3.41 -1.11 4.76
CA ASN A 199 1.95 -1.09 4.69
C ASN A 199 1.26 -2.20 5.52
N ARG A 200 2.00 -2.96 6.33
CA ARG A 200 1.46 -4.03 7.19
C ARG A 200 1.69 -3.72 8.66
N TRP A 201 1.03 -4.42 9.57
CA TRP A 201 1.27 -4.30 11.00
C TRP A 201 1.05 -5.63 11.73
N HIS A 202 1.83 -5.83 12.79
CA HIS A 202 1.66 -6.92 13.75
C HIS A 202 1.97 -6.37 15.16
N PRO A 203 1.32 -6.85 16.23
CA PRO A 203 1.52 -6.32 17.58
C PRO A 203 2.97 -6.36 18.08
N GLU A 204 3.78 -7.29 17.59
CA GLU A 204 5.21 -7.37 17.93
C GLU A 204 6.05 -6.23 17.34
N MET A 205 5.51 -5.42 16.42
CA MET A 205 6.20 -4.29 15.81
C MET A 205 6.11 -3.00 16.60
N GLU A 206 5.30 -2.98 17.65
CA GLU A 206 5.04 -1.80 18.47
C GLU A 206 6.34 -1.20 19.02
N GLY A 207 6.50 0.12 18.83
CA GLY A 207 7.70 0.86 19.23
C GLY A 207 8.99 0.55 18.45
N LYS A 208 8.98 -0.41 17.50
CA LYS A 208 10.20 -0.83 16.78
C LYS A 208 10.45 -0.07 15.49
N ARG A 209 9.43 0.61 14.94
CA ARG A 209 9.56 1.35 13.68
C ARG A 209 10.14 2.72 13.91
N SER A 210 11.23 2.99 13.19
CA SER A 210 11.92 4.27 13.20
C SER A 210 12.27 4.67 11.78
N TRP A 211 12.56 5.95 11.56
CA TRP A 211 13.01 6.41 10.25
C TRP A 211 14.29 5.71 9.78
N SER A 212 15.20 5.37 10.71
CA SER A 212 16.41 4.62 10.36
C SER A 212 16.09 3.22 9.81
N LEU A 213 15.08 2.55 10.38
CA LEU A 213 14.59 1.28 9.85
C LEU A 213 13.94 1.46 8.47
N VAL A 214 13.08 2.47 8.30
CA VAL A 214 12.45 2.79 7.01
C VAL A 214 13.51 3.04 5.94
N GLY A 215 14.49 3.89 6.21
CA GLY A 215 15.58 4.19 5.28
C GLY A 215 16.43 2.96 4.93
N TRP A 216 16.69 2.08 5.90
CA TRP A 216 17.39 0.81 5.64
C TRP A 216 16.57 -0.14 4.76
N LEU A 217 15.29 -0.36 5.09
CA LEU A 217 14.38 -1.22 4.32
C LEU A 217 14.24 -0.71 2.88
N VAL A 218 13.88 0.57 2.72
CA VAL A 218 13.71 1.20 1.41
C VAL A 218 15.02 1.18 0.62
N GLY A 219 16.15 1.51 1.25
CA GLY A 219 17.46 1.48 0.60
C GLY A 219 17.85 0.09 0.08
N ARG A 220 17.54 -0.96 0.85
CA ARG A 220 17.75 -2.36 0.43
C ARG A 220 16.82 -2.77 -0.72
N THR A 221 15.55 -2.40 -0.64
CA THR A 221 14.57 -2.69 -1.70
C THR A 221 14.94 -1.98 -3.01
N ALA A 222 15.39 -0.73 -2.93
CA ALA A 222 15.84 0.05 -4.09
C ALA A 222 17.05 -0.57 -4.82
N GLN A 223 17.86 -1.41 -4.17
CA GLN A 223 18.96 -2.15 -4.83
C GLN A 223 18.45 -3.24 -5.78
N GLN A 224 17.18 -3.61 -5.66
CA GLN A 224 16.54 -4.64 -6.46
C GLN A 224 15.56 -4.04 -7.46
N MET A 225 15.51 -2.71 -7.60
CA MET A 225 14.57 -2.01 -8.47
C MET A 225 15.31 -1.19 -9.51
N LYS A 226 14.79 -1.16 -10.73
CA LYS A 226 15.34 -0.38 -11.85
C LYS A 226 14.27 0.47 -12.50
N ALA A 227 14.68 1.62 -13.01
CA ALA A 227 13.94 2.37 -14.01
C ALA A 227 14.80 2.54 -15.27
N GLY A 228 14.37 1.92 -16.36
CA GLY A 228 15.20 1.78 -17.55
C GLY A 228 16.52 1.06 -17.24
N ARG A 229 17.65 1.75 -17.45
CA ARG A 229 19.00 1.22 -17.16
C ARG A 229 19.53 1.59 -15.77
N THR A 230 18.77 2.37 -15.02
CA THR A 230 19.22 2.96 -13.76
C THR A 230 18.66 2.19 -12.58
N TRP A 231 19.54 1.73 -11.70
CA TRP A 231 19.13 1.15 -10.41
C TRP A 231 18.67 2.24 -9.46
N LEU A 232 17.55 2.03 -8.76
CA LEU A 232 16.97 3.06 -7.89
C LEU A 232 17.88 3.43 -6.73
N ASN A 233 18.63 2.49 -6.14
CA ASN A 233 19.61 2.78 -5.08
C ASN A 233 20.74 3.72 -5.53
N GLY A 234 20.95 3.87 -6.85
CA GLY A 234 21.93 4.79 -7.41
C GLY A 234 21.45 6.24 -7.46
N VAL A 235 20.14 6.48 -7.37
CA VAL A 235 19.51 7.81 -7.49
C VAL A 235 18.61 8.18 -6.31
N LEU A 236 18.29 7.22 -5.44
CA LEU A 236 17.45 7.43 -4.26
C LEU A 236 18.29 7.96 -3.09
N VAL A 237 17.87 9.10 -2.56
CA VAL A 237 18.42 9.75 -1.39
C VAL A 237 17.35 9.78 -0.30
N VAL A 238 17.59 9.05 0.78
CA VAL A 238 16.70 9.08 1.95
C VAL A 238 17.21 10.14 2.92
N VAL A 239 16.43 11.20 3.11
CA VAL A 239 16.74 12.30 4.01
C VAL A 239 15.98 12.09 5.31
N PRO A 240 16.65 11.72 6.42
CA PRO A 240 15.99 11.51 7.70
C PRO A 240 15.55 12.82 8.34
N PRO A 241 14.53 12.78 9.23
CA PRO A 241 14.24 13.92 10.09
C PRO A 241 15.45 14.20 10.99
N ALA A 242 15.65 15.46 11.40
CA ALA A 242 16.85 15.81 12.16
C ALA A 242 17.01 14.99 13.44
N ALA A 243 18.25 14.58 13.63
CA ALA A 243 18.77 14.12 14.91
C ALA A 243 20.01 14.97 15.20
N PRO A 244 19.96 15.95 16.13
CA PRO A 244 21.07 16.86 16.41
C PRO A 244 22.41 16.13 16.64
N GLU A 245 22.35 15.03 17.41
CA GLU A 245 23.44 14.10 17.74
C GLU A 245 24.18 13.51 16.51
N ARG A 246 23.49 13.40 15.37
CA ARG A 246 24.00 12.71 14.16
C ARG A 246 24.07 13.62 12.94
N ARG A 247 23.89 14.93 13.13
CA ARG A 247 23.72 15.91 12.06
C ARG A 247 24.84 15.85 11.02
N GLU A 248 26.10 15.87 11.45
CA GLU A 248 27.25 15.90 10.53
C GLU A 248 27.36 14.61 9.70
N ARG A 249 27.11 13.45 10.33
CA ARG A 249 27.12 12.17 9.62
C ARG A 249 26.00 12.08 8.58
N VAL A 250 24.80 12.55 8.94
CA VAL A 250 23.66 12.58 8.01
C VAL A 250 23.94 13.53 6.84
N ARG A 251 24.43 14.74 7.14
CA ARG A 251 24.85 15.72 6.13
C ARG A 251 25.89 15.14 5.18
N GLY A 252 26.96 14.53 5.70
CA GLY A 252 28.01 13.88 4.90
C GLY A 252 27.48 12.74 4.02
N ASN A 253 26.53 11.94 4.53
CA ASN A 253 25.88 10.87 3.76
C ASN A 253 25.04 11.42 2.60
N ILE A 254 24.23 12.46 2.85
CA ILE A 254 23.41 13.11 1.82
C ILE A 254 24.30 13.77 0.78
N HIS A 255 25.30 14.54 1.21
CA HIS A 255 26.27 15.16 0.31
C HIS A 255 26.93 14.13 -0.59
N SER A 256 27.44 13.04 0.00
CA SER A 256 28.09 11.97 -0.75
C SER A 256 27.14 11.28 -1.74
N ALA A 257 25.86 11.12 -1.38
CA ALA A 257 24.85 10.52 -2.25
C ALA A 257 24.53 11.42 -3.46
N LEU A 258 24.21 12.70 -3.22
CA LEU A 258 23.93 13.67 -4.27
C LEU A 258 25.14 13.90 -5.17
N LYS A 259 26.34 14.05 -4.58
CA LYS A 259 27.59 14.18 -5.34
C LYS A 259 27.82 12.98 -6.26
N ARG A 260 27.59 11.76 -5.78
CA ARG A 260 27.69 10.54 -6.61
C ARG A 260 26.70 10.52 -7.77
N ILE A 261 25.50 11.07 -7.60
CA ILE A 261 24.49 11.18 -8.66
C ILE A 261 24.95 12.16 -9.73
N VAL A 262 25.44 13.33 -9.32
CA VAL A 262 25.94 14.38 -10.22
C VAL A 262 27.19 13.92 -10.97
N ASP A 263 28.19 13.39 -10.25
CA ASP A 263 29.49 13.01 -10.84
C ASP A 263 29.37 11.83 -11.84
N ARG A 264 28.31 11.01 -11.74
CA ARG A 264 28.07 9.88 -12.65
C ARG A 264 27.23 10.24 -13.87
N ALA A 265 26.68 11.45 -13.92
CA ALA A 265 25.88 11.88 -15.05
C ALA A 265 26.73 11.95 -16.32
N GLU A 266 26.16 11.56 -17.44
CA GLU A 266 26.78 11.78 -18.75
C GLU A 266 26.90 13.29 -19.00
N ARG A 267 27.96 13.72 -19.70
CA ARG A 267 28.32 15.14 -19.88
C ARG A 267 27.18 16.02 -20.38
N ASP A 268 26.30 15.48 -21.23
CA ASP A 268 25.20 16.22 -21.86
C ASP A 268 23.83 15.92 -21.21
N ARG A 269 23.83 15.40 -19.99
CA ARG A 269 22.63 15.01 -19.24
C ARG A 269 22.57 15.70 -17.89
N VAL A 270 21.40 16.22 -17.54
CA VAL A 270 21.10 16.67 -16.18
C VAL A 270 20.53 15.48 -15.41
N PRO A 271 21.20 14.99 -14.36
CA PRO A 271 20.72 13.88 -13.55
C PRO A 271 19.57 14.33 -12.64
N ARG A 272 18.69 13.39 -12.31
CA ARG A 272 17.66 13.59 -11.29
C ARG A 272 17.85 12.61 -10.15
N ALA A 273 17.71 13.12 -8.93
CA ALA A 273 17.65 12.33 -7.72
C ALA A 273 16.18 12.08 -7.36
N LEU A 274 15.93 10.96 -6.70
CA LEU A 274 14.68 10.69 -5.99
C LEU A 274 14.93 10.96 -4.51
N VAL A 275 14.20 11.88 -3.90
CA VAL A 275 14.37 12.25 -2.49
C VAL A 275 13.18 11.77 -1.69
N LEU A 276 13.43 10.83 -0.77
CA LEU A 276 12.45 10.32 0.19
C LEU A 276 12.67 10.97 1.56
N THR A 277 11.66 11.63 2.10
CA THR A 277 11.79 12.39 3.36
C THR A 277 10.46 12.62 4.05
N GLU A 278 10.49 13.05 5.32
CA GLU A 278 9.33 13.63 5.97
C GLU A 278 9.27 15.13 5.63
N VAL A 279 8.06 15.63 5.33
CA VAL A 279 7.82 17.04 4.98
C VAL A 279 7.44 17.82 6.23
N ALA A 280 8.14 18.93 6.48
CA ALA A 280 7.86 19.80 7.62
C ALA A 280 6.78 20.83 7.29
N SER A 281 6.91 21.50 6.14
CA SER A 281 5.96 22.51 5.71
C SER A 281 6.03 22.76 4.20
N LEU A 282 4.96 23.35 3.67
CA LEU A 282 4.89 23.88 2.32
C LEU A 282 4.72 25.40 2.44
N GLN A 283 5.64 26.18 1.88
CA GLN A 283 5.62 27.63 1.99
C GLN A 283 5.75 28.29 0.62
N ARG A 284 5.11 29.43 0.46
CA ARG A 284 5.21 30.26 -0.74
C ARG A 284 6.09 31.45 -0.41
N ALA A 285 7.15 31.68 -1.19
CA ALA A 285 8.10 32.75 -1.00
C ALA A 285 8.25 33.54 -2.31
N GLY A 286 7.50 34.63 -2.45
CA GLY A 286 7.47 35.42 -3.68
C GLY A 286 6.93 34.62 -4.88
N GLU A 287 7.72 34.56 -5.96
CA GLU A 287 7.43 33.75 -7.15
C GLU A 287 7.80 32.26 -6.99
N ASN A 288 8.57 31.95 -5.94
CA ASN A 288 9.00 30.59 -5.63
C ASN A 288 8.04 29.90 -4.65
N GLY A 289 7.93 28.59 -4.80
CA GLY A 289 7.42 27.69 -3.77
C GLY A 289 8.60 27.00 -3.09
N VAL A 290 8.59 26.90 -1.77
CA VAL A 290 9.61 26.18 -1.00
C VAL A 290 8.95 24.99 -0.32
N VAL A 291 9.51 23.80 -0.55
CA VAL A 291 9.10 22.58 0.15
C VAL A 291 10.11 22.37 1.27
N HIS A 292 9.71 22.68 2.50
CA HIS A 292 10.60 22.48 3.65
C HIS A 292 10.60 21.00 4.01
N LEU A 293 11.73 20.35 3.74
CA LEU A 293 12.03 19.04 4.29
C LEU A 293 12.19 19.18 5.80
N VAL A 294 11.77 18.18 6.58
CA VAL A 294 12.00 18.19 8.03
C VAL A 294 13.48 18.44 8.29
N HIS A 295 13.77 19.64 8.81
CA HIS A 295 15.10 20.13 9.13
C HIS A 295 16.10 20.19 7.94
N GLY A 296 15.62 20.46 6.71
CA GLY A 296 16.47 20.59 5.51
C GLY A 296 17.62 21.61 5.67
N GLU A 297 17.37 22.71 6.39
CA GLU A 297 18.38 23.73 6.73
C GLU A 297 19.56 23.16 7.54
N HIS A 298 19.32 22.13 8.36
CA HIS A 298 20.37 21.49 9.16
C HIS A 298 21.21 20.48 8.37
N HIS A 299 20.81 20.19 7.13
CA HIS A 299 21.49 19.27 6.23
C HIS A 299 22.11 19.97 5.02
N ASP A 300 22.08 21.31 4.98
CA ASP A 300 22.50 22.13 3.83
C ASP A 300 21.80 21.68 2.54
N VAL A 301 20.50 21.38 2.64
CA VAL A 301 19.67 20.91 1.52
C VAL A 301 18.39 21.75 1.47
N GLN A 302 18.17 22.40 0.34
CA GLN A 302 16.95 23.18 0.09
C GLN A 302 16.21 22.59 -1.10
N LEU A 303 14.92 22.29 -0.92
CA LEU A 303 14.03 21.87 -2.00
C LEU A 303 13.18 23.05 -2.46
N VAL A 304 13.48 23.57 -3.64
CA VAL A 304 12.84 24.75 -4.22
C VAL A 304 12.01 24.37 -5.43
N SER A 305 10.95 25.11 -5.65
CA SER A 305 9.97 24.89 -6.71
C SER A 305 9.44 26.23 -7.19
N THR A 306 8.71 26.26 -8.30
CA THR A 306 7.92 27.42 -8.68
C THR A 306 6.63 27.47 -7.86
N ARG A 307 6.03 28.66 -7.73
CA ARG A 307 4.71 28.81 -7.08
C ARG A 307 3.63 27.92 -7.72
N LEU A 308 3.64 27.78 -9.05
CA LEU A 308 2.66 26.96 -9.77
C LEU A 308 2.82 25.47 -9.47
N GLN A 309 4.05 24.96 -9.48
CA GLN A 309 4.33 23.57 -9.11
C GLN A 309 3.89 23.26 -7.67
N LEU A 310 4.16 24.17 -6.73
CA LEU A 310 3.71 24.01 -5.34
C LEU A 310 2.18 24.01 -5.23
N MET A 311 1.49 24.91 -5.94
CA MET A 311 0.03 24.94 -6.00
C MET A 311 -0.54 23.63 -6.58
N HIS A 312 0.09 23.04 -7.59
CA HIS A 312 -0.32 21.75 -8.13
C HIS A 312 -0.13 20.61 -7.13
N LEU A 313 0.99 20.58 -6.41
CA LEU A 313 1.25 19.59 -5.36
C LEU A 313 0.20 19.69 -4.24
N GLU A 314 -0.05 20.91 -3.76
CA GLU A 314 -1.08 21.19 -2.74
C GLU A 314 -2.48 20.76 -3.17
N ARG A 315 -2.87 21.04 -4.42
CA ARG A 315 -4.19 20.66 -4.95
C ARG A 315 -4.33 19.15 -5.07
N ARG A 316 -3.25 18.43 -5.41
CA ARG A 316 -3.25 16.97 -5.56
C ARG A 316 -3.30 16.24 -4.21
N PHE A 317 -2.83 16.87 -3.14
CA PHE A 317 -2.75 16.26 -1.81
C PHE A 317 -3.33 17.19 -0.72
N PRO A 318 -4.66 17.45 -0.77
CA PRO A 318 -5.32 18.40 0.12
C PRO A 318 -5.21 18.02 1.61
N ASP A 319 -5.32 16.73 1.94
CA ASP A 319 -5.23 16.27 3.35
C ASP A 319 -3.82 16.43 3.91
N ALA A 320 -2.79 16.12 3.10
CA ALA A 320 -1.40 16.36 3.49
C ALA A 320 -1.14 17.85 3.72
N LYS A 321 -1.67 18.72 2.85
CA LYS A 321 -1.61 20.17 3.04
C LYS A 321 -2.29 20.59 4.35
N ALA A 322 -3.48 20.08 4.64
CA ALA A 322 -4.21 20.40 5.86
C ALA A 322 -3.41 20.03 7.12
N VAL A 323 -2.83 18.82 7.16
CA VAL A 323 -1.96 18.36 8.26
C VAL A 323 -0.73 19.26 8.41
N LEU A 324 -0.05 19.61 7.31
CA LEU A 324 1.13 20.49 7.36
C LEU A 324 0.78 21.92 7.80
N ALA A 325 -0.39 22.43 7.46
CA ALA A 325 -0.85 23.75 7.90
C ALA A 325 -1.11 23.79 9.41
N GLN A 326 -1.67 22.72 9.99
CA GLN A 326 -1.95 22.62 11.42
C GLN A 326 -0.67 22.54 12.27
N ARG A 327 0.40 21.90 11.77
CA ARG A 327 1.71 21.83 12.45
C ARG A 327 2.35 23.21 12.70
N ASN A 328 2.02 24.20 11.88
CA ASN A 328 2.53 25.58 12.04
C ASN A 328 1.74 26.39 13.08
N VAL A 329 0.61 25.88 13.60
CA VAL A 329 -0.31 26.60 14.47
C VAL A 329 -0.38 25.94 15.84
N GLY A 330 0.68 26.01 16.66
CA GLY A 330 0.63 25.77 18.12
C GLY A 330 -0.04 24.49 18.68
N VAL A 331 -0.52 23.57 17.84
CA VAL A 331 -1.14 22.31 18.21
C VAL A 331 0.01 21.33 18.47
N GLY A 332 -0.10 20.58 19.58
CA GLY A 332 0.89 19.58 19.98
C GLY A 332 1.22 18.59 18.84
N PRO A 333 2.31 17.82 18.97
CA PRO A 333 2.81 17.00 17.87
C PRO A 333 1.70 16.09 17.32
N SER A 334 1.27 16.36 16.07
CA SER A 334 0.33 15.50 15.37
C SER A 334 0.95 14.12 15.26
N ASN A 335 0.25 13.06 15.69
CA ASN A 335 0.68 11.67 15.53
C ASN A 335 0.62 11.17 14.06
N THR A 336 0.59 12.12 13.13
CA THR A 336 0.51 11.94 11.68
C THR A 336 1.78 12.52 11.08
N ARG A 337 2.40 11.75 10.20
CA ARG A 337 3.54 12.10 9.36
C ARG A 337 3.08 12.41 7.94
N VAL A 338 3.80 13.30 7.27
CA VAL A 338 3.65 13.52 5.82
C VAL A 338 4.94 13.10 5.16
N ILE A 339 4.89 12.00 4.42
CA ILE A 339 6.04 11.42 3.72
C ILE A 339 6.00 11.90 2.28
N GLY A 340 7.11 12.45 1.80
CA GLY A 340 7.27 12.93 0.44
C GLY A 340 8.29 12.11 -0.35
N LEU A 341 7.96 11.82 -1.61
CA LEU A 341 8.92 11.33 -2.61
C LEU A 341 8.98 12.33 -3.76
N PHE A 342 10.15 12.92 -3.99
CA PHE A 342 10.35 14.00 -4.94
C PHE A 342 11.38 13.61 -6.00
N ALA A 343 11.08 13.81 -7.27
CA ALA A 343 12.10 13.86 -8.31
C ALA A 343 12.66 15.29 -8.36
N VAL A 344 13.99 15.42 -8.26
CA VAL A 344 14.66 16.71 -8.15
C VAL A 344 15.91 16.75 -9.02
N GLU A 345 16.28 17.92 -9.48
CA GLU A 345 17.56 18.18 -10.15
C GLU A 345 18.52 18.79 -9.10
N PRO A 346 19.56 18.05 -8.67
CA PRO A 346 20.47 18.52 -7.63
C PRO A 346 21.60 19.38 -8.20
N GLU A 347 21.84 20.53 -7.57
CA GLU A 347 22.94 21.44 -7.87
C GLU A 347 23.71 21.76 -6.59
N LEU A 348 25.05 21.70 -6.64
CA LEU A 348 25.89 22.08 -5.52
C LEU A 348 26.24 23.57 -5.62
N THR A 349 25.74 24.35 -4.68
CA THR A 349 25.99 25.79 -4.52
C THR A 349 26.97 26.05 -3.37
N PRO A 350 27.49 27.28 -3.20
CA PRO A 350 28.29 27.64 -2.03
C PRO A 350 27.57 27.44 -0.69
N ASP A 351 26.25 27.61 -0.67
CA ASP A 351 25.41 27.50 0.52
C ASP A 351 24.89 26.07 0.79
N GLY A 352 25.26 25.10 -0.07
CA GLY A 352 24.85 23.71 0.03
C GLY A 352 24.15 23.20 -1.23
N TRP A 353 23.40 22.12 -1.07
CA TRP A 353 22.66 21.50 -2.16
C TRP A 353 21.34 22.21 -2.40
N LEU A 354 21.19 22.77 -3.60
CA LEU A 354 19.92 23.21 -4.13
C LEU A 354 19.28 22.06 -4.89
N LEU A 355 18.07 21.67 -4.50
CA LEU A 355 17.28 20.64 -5.15
C LEU A 355 16.11 21.32 -5.85
N THR A 356 16.16 21.38 -7.18
CA THR A 356 15.06 21.96 -7.96
C THR A 356 13.98 20.90 -8.18
N TYR A 357 12.76 21.20 -7.76
CA TYR A 357 11.60 20.32 -7.85
C TYR A 357 11.20 20.10 -9.31
N VAL A 358 11.13 18.83 -9.71
CA VAL A 358 10.57 18.41 -11.00
C VAL A 358 9.14 17.91 -10.81
N SER A 359 8.95 17.00 -9.86
CA SER A 359 7.69 16.35 -9.54
C SER A 359 7.75 15.72 -8.15
N GLY A 360 6.60 15.42 -7.56
CA GLY A 360 6.54 14.82 -6.24
C GLY A 360 5.18 14.29 -5.87
N ALA A 361 5.18 13.46 -4.84
CA ALA A 361 3.99 12.92 -4.20
C ALA A 361 4.09 13.00 -2.68
N LEU A 362 2.94 13.15 -2.03
CA LEU A 362 2.80 13.13 -0.58
C LEU A 362 1.92 11.94 -0.17
N MET A 363 2.23 11.34 0.98
CA MET A 363 1.47 10.26 1.58
C MET A 363 1.37 10.50 3.09
N LEU A 364 0.16 10.44 3.63
CA LEU A 364 -0.06 10.46 5.07
C LEU A 364 0.33 9.12 5.67
N ALA A 365 0.94 9.16 6.85
CA ALA A 365 1.25 7.96 7.62
C ALA A 365 1.12 8.21 9.13
N THR A 366 0.89 7.15 9.89
CA THR A 366 0.97 7.21 11.36
C THR A 366 2.43 7.39 11.81
N TRP A 367 2.64 7.53 13.13
CA TRP A 367 3.99 7.60 13.67
C TRP A 367 4.81 6.31 13.46
N GLU A 368 4.15 5.15 13.36
CA GLU A 368 4.70 3.84 12.98
C GLU A 368 4.78 3.62 11.47
N PHE A 369 4.65 4.68 10.67
CA PHE A 369 4.80 4.65 9.22
C PHE A 369 3.73 3.84 8.48
N LEU A 370 2.58 3.60 9.12
CA LEU A 370 1.43 2.97 8.46
C LEU A 370 0.70 4.01 7.60
N PRO A 371 0.60 3.81 6.29
CA PRO A 371 -0.01 4.81 5.42
C PRO A 371 -1.54 4.79 5.53
N PHE A 372 -2.17 5.95 5.33
CA PHE A 372 -3.63 6.08 5.25
C PHE A 372 -4.04 7.16 4.25
N GLY A 373 -5.26 7.06 3.74
CA GLY A 373 -5.81 7.91 2.68
C GLY A 373 -6.93 8.85 3.13
N SER A 374 -7.54 8.60 4.30
CA SER A 374 -8.65 9.40 4.82
C SER A 374 -8.64 9.42 6.35
N SER A 375 -9.43 10.32 6.96
CA SER A 375 -9.65 10.33 8.40
C SER A 375 -10.33 9.05 8.90
N TYR A 376 -11.21 8.45 8.10
CA TYR A 376 -11.89 7.20 8.45
C TYR A 376 -10.93 6.00 8.39
N GLU A 377 -10.05 5.93 7.39
CA GLU A 377 -8.96 4.94 7.38
C GLU A 377 -8.04 5.11 8.59
N ARG A 378 -7.78 6.36 8.99
CA ARG A 378 -6.98 6.66 10.19
C ARG A 378 -7.64 6.13 11.45
N GLU A 379 -8.96 6.27 11.58
CA GLU A 379 -9.72 5.75 12.72
C GLU A 379 -9.70 4.22 12.78
N VAL A 380 -9.89 3.54 11.65
CA VAL A 380 -9.79 2.07 11.60
C VAL A 380 -8.37 1.59 11.88
N LEU A 381 -7.33 2.31 11.41
CA LEU A 381 -5.94 2.01 11.77
C LEU A 381 -5.71 2.06 13.27
N ASP A 382 -6.14 3.15 13.93
CA ASP A 382 -5.96 3.32 15.37
C ASP A 382 -6.73 2.19 16.12
N LEU A 383 -7.96 1.88 15.71
CA LEU A 383 -8.74 0.76 16.25
C LEU A 383 -8.02 -0.59 16.10
N LEU A 384 -7.45 -0.89 14.93
CA LEU A 384 -6.74 -2.15 14.66
C LEU A 384 -5.46 -2.28 15.49
N VAL A 385 -4.70 -1.19 15.61
CA VAL A 385 -3.45 -1.13 16.40
C VAL A 385 -3.77 -1.29 17.89
N ASP A 386 -4.73 -0.52 18.41
CA ASP A 386 -5.15 -0.57 19.82
C ASP A 386 -5.73 -1.94 20.20
N SER A 387 -6.47 -2.56 19.27
CA SER A 387 -7.01 -3.92 19.42
C SER A 387 -5.99 -5.04 19.18
N ARG A 388 -4.72 -4.69 18.95
CA ARG A 388 -3.63 -5.64 18.72
C ARG A 388 -3.89 -6.64 17.59
N ARG A 389 -4.47 -6.18 16.48
CA ARG A 389 -4.83 -7.02 15.32
C ARG A 389 -3.75 -7.05 14.25
N ALA A 390 -3.38 -8.22 13.72
CA ALA A 390 -2.46 -8.26 12.59
C ALA A 390 -3.19 -7.93 11.27
N PHE A 391 -2.67 -6.99 10.48
CA PHE A 391 -3.31 -6.58 9.24
C PHE A 391 -2.32 -6.15 8.15
N GLU A 392 -2.81 -6.13 6.92
CA GLU A 392 -2.23 -5.43 5.78
C GLU A 392 -3.16 -4.28 5.36
N ARG A 393 -2.58 -3.15 4.95
CA ARG A 393 -3.27 -2.04 4.28
C ARG A 393 -2.83 -2.04 2.81
N PRO A 394 -3.56 -2.71 1.91
CA PRO A 394 -3.20 -2.74 0.49
C PRO A 394 -3.13 -1.33 -0.11
N MET A 395 -2.11 -1.08 -0.92
CA MET A 395 -1.90 0.24 -1.51
C MET A 395 -2.61 0.33 -2.86
N ARG A 396 -3.32 1.44 -3.11
CA ARG A 396 -4.03 1.70 -4.40
C ARG A 396 -3.16 2.28 -5.52
N PHE A 397 -1.92 2.68 -5.21
CA PHE A 397 -1.01 3.31 -6.18
C PHE A 397 -1.64 4.57 -6.80
N GLU A 398 -1.70 4.63 -8.14
CA GLU A 398 -2.32 5.68 -8.92
C GLU A 398 -3.51 5.15 -9.72
N ALA A 399 -3.88 3.89 -9.47
CA ALA A 399 -5.10 3.31 -9.98
C ALA A 399 -6.25 4.06 -9.30
N GLY A 400 -7.06 4.75 -10.10
CA GLY A 400 -8.25 5.44 -9.59
C GLY A 400 -9.31 4.43 -9.13
N ASN A 401 -10.58 4.73 -9.39
CA ASN A 401 -11.67 3.89 -8.92
C ASN A 401 -11.87 2.55 -9.67
N ASN A 402 -10.93 2.19 -10.55
CA ASN A 402 -11.07 1.12 -11.55
C ASN A 402 -10.68 -0.27 -11.06
N ILE A 403 -10.08 -0.35 -9.87
CA ILE A 403 -9.65 -1.60 -9.28
C ILE A 403 -10.31 -1.75 -7.91
N VAL A 404 -10.66 -2.99 -7.57
CA VAL A 404 -11.09 -3.34 -6.23
C VAL A 404 -9.89 -3.74 -5.41
N VAL A 405 -9.60 -2.93 -4.41
CA VAL A 405 -8.53 -3.14 -3.44
C VAL A 405 -9.18 -2.90 -2.08
N PRO A 406 -9.14 -3.85 -1.14
CA PRO A 406 -9.69 -3.63 0.19
C PRO A 406 -8.89 -2.57 0.92
N ASP A 407 -9.54 -1.81 1.79
CA ASP A 407 -8.85 -0.78 2.60
C ASP A 407 -7.92 -1.43 3.63
N PHE A 408 -8.36 -2.54 4.24
CA PHE A 408 -7.52 -3.39 5.08
C PHE A 408 -7.79 -4.87 4.85
N VAL A 409 -6.85 -5.71 5.28
CA VAL A 409 -7.00 -7.16 5.32
C VAL A 409 -6.50 -7.66 6.66
N LEU A 410 -7.40 -8.21 7.49
CA LEU A 410 -7.01 -8.90 8.73
C LEU A 410 -6.30 -10.20 8.39
N CYS A 411 -5.17 -10.42 9.05
CA CYS A 411 -4.26 -11.53 8.79
C CYS A 411 -4.10 -12.47 10.00
N ASP A 412 -4.75 -12.17 11.13
CA ASP A 412 -4.74 -12.96 12.37
C ASP A 412 -5.97 -13.86 12.56
N THR A 413 -6.79 -14.00 11.50
CA THR A 413 -7.94 -14.90 11.45
C THR A 413 -7.59 -16.18 10.69
N PRO A 414 -8.32 -17.30 10.89
CA PRO A 414 -8.06 -18.56 10.16
C PRO A 414 -8.09 -18.41 8.63
N VAL A 415 -8.92 -17.49 8.15
CA VAL A 415 -8.98 -17.04 6.76
C VAL A 415 -8.90 -15.52 6.80
N ALA A 416 -8.05 -14.91 5.97
CA ALA A 416 -7.92 -13.44 5.94
C ALA A 416 -9.27 -12.77 5.67
N VAL A 417 -9.56 -11.71 6.41
CA VAL A 417 -10.84 -10.98 6.30
C VAL A 417 -10.59 -9.62 5.65
N PRO A 418 -11.12 -9.37 4.45
CA PRO A 418 -11.06 -8.04 3.84
C PRO A 418 -11.95 -7.07 4.61
N MET A 419 -11.52 -5.81 4.68
CA MET A 419 -12.21 -4.72 5.36
C MET A 419 -12.44 -3.55 4.39
N GLU A 420 -13.66 -3.02 4.38
CA GLU A 420 -14.10 -1.94 3.50
C GLU A 420 -14.66 -0.76 4.29
N ILE A 421 -14.32 0.46 3.87
CA ILE A 421 -14.85 1.70 4.41
C ILE A 421 -15.60 2.44 3.30
N TYR A 422 -16.93 2.53 3.44
CA TYR A 422 -17.79 3.19 2.48
C TYR A 422 -18.10 4.63 2.91
N GLY A 423 -17.58 5.58 2.13
CA GLY A 423 -17.86 7.01 2.26
C GLY A 423 -19.18 7.44 1.61
N LYS A 424 -19.64 8.63 1.98
CA LYS A 424 -21.01 9.13 1.72
C LYS A 424 -21.41 9.31 0.24
N GLN A 425 -20.45 9.28 -0.68
CA GLN A 425 -20.65 9.67 -2.08
C GLN A 425 -19.68 8.93 -3.00
N ASP A 426 -19.73 7.59 -3.03
CA ASP A 426 -19.02 6.83 -4.08
C ASP A 426 -19.95 6.61 -5.30
N PRO A 427 -19.82 7.41 -6.38
CA PRO A 427 -20.65 7.24 -7.57
C PRO A 427 -20.43 5.89 -8.27
N ASN A 428 -19.34 5.19 -7.96
CA ASN A 428 -19.02 3.87 -8.50
C ASN A 428 -19.26 2.73 -7.50
N LEU A 429 -20.01 3.00 -6.42
CA LEU A 429 -20.26 2.02 -5.35
C LEU A 429 -20.77 0.69 -5.89
N VAL A 430 -21.76 0.72 -6.79
CA VAL A 430 -22.39 -0.49 -7.36
C VAL A 430 -21.38 -1.30 -8.18
N ALA A 431 -20.67 -0.66 -9.12
CA ALA A 431 -19.68 -1.35 -9.96
C ALA A 431 -18.52 -1.92 -9.12
N ARG A 432 -18.10 -1.22 -8.07
CA ARG A 432 -17.11 -1.71 -7.11
C ARG A 432 -17.61 -2.90 -6.32
N GLN A 433 -18.85 -2.86 -5.82
CA GLN A 433 -19.46 -3.98 -5.12
C GLN A 433 -19.59 -5.22 -6.01
N GLU A 434 -19.94 -5.06 -7.28
CA GLU A 434 -19.98 -6.17 -8.24
C GLU A 434 -18.60 -6.77 -8.48
N MET A 435 -17.60 -5.94 -8.78
CA MET A 435 -16.22 -6.40 -8.99
C MET A 435 -15.69 -7.08 -7.71
N ARG A 436 -16.00 -6.55 -6.53
CA ARG A 436 -15.69 -7.13 -5.22
C ARG A 436 -16.35 -8.50 -5.03
N ASN A 437 -17.65 -8.61 -5.30
CA ASN A 437 -18.40 -9.86 -5.15
C ASN A 437 -17.88 -10.96 -6.10
N SER A 438 -17.29 -10.59 -7.23
CA SER A 438 -16.61 -11.54 -8.13
C SER A 438 -15.21 -11.93 -7.66
N LEU A 439 -14.49 -11.00 -7.01
CA LEU A 439 -13.07 -11.10 -6.71
C LEU A 439 -12.82 -11.72 -5.32
N TYR A 440 -13.51 -11.25 -4.28
CA TYR A 440 -13.22 -11.62 -2.89
C TYR A 440 -13.42 -13.10 -2.60
N PRO A 441 -14.45 -13.78 -3.13
CA PRO A 441 -14.59 -15.22 -2.97
C PRO A 441 -13.38 -16.02 -3.46
N ARG A 442 -12.67 -15.52 -4.48
CA ARG A 442 -11.47 -16.16 -5.04
C ARG A 442 -10.22 -15.90 -4.21
N LEU A 443 -10.13 -14.72 -3.58
CA LEU A 443 -8.94 -14.27 -2.84
C LEU A 443 -8.99 -14.68 -1.36
N PHE A 444 -10.16 -14.60 -0.76
CA PHE A 444 -10.39 -14.74 0.67
C PHE A 444 -11.34 -15.90 0.99
N GLY A 445 -11.69 -16.73 0.00
CA GLY A 445 -12.62 -17.85 0.19
C GLY A 445 -14.00 -17.37 0.62
N GLN A 446 -14.64 -18.08 1.53
CA GLN A 446 -15.98 -17.72 2.04
C GLN A 446 -15.95 -16.69 3.19
N ALA A 447 -14.83 -16.02 3.42
CA ALA A 447 -14.74 -14.99 4.46
C ALA A 447 -15.70 -13.84 4.13
N GLN A 448 -16.60 -13.53 5.07
CA GLN A 448 -17.47 -12.35 4.96
C GLN A 448 -16.62 -11.10 5.19
N PRO A 449 -16.68 -10.11 4.28
CA PRO A 449 -16.00 -8.83 4.47
C PRO A 449 -16.50 -8.13 5.72
N TRP A 450 -15.60 -7.46 6.43
CA TRP A 450 -15.99 -6.47 7.42
C TRP A 450 -16.26 -5.16 6.70
N GLU A 451 -17.37 -4.50 7.00
CA GLU A 451 -17.81 -3.30 6.29
C GLU A 451 -18.18 -2.22 7.28
N TRP A 452 -17.67 -1.01 7.05
CA TRP A 452 -18.12 0.18 7.74
C TRP A 452 -18.73 1.17 6.75
N VAL A 453 -20.06 1.31 6.82
CA VAL A 453 -20.80 2.31 6.05
C VAL A 453 -21.00 3.53 6.93
N ILE A 454 -20.28 4.60 6.63
CA ILE A 454 -20.20 5.81 7.48
C ILE A 454 -21.57 6.50 7.61
N ASP A 455 -22.44 6.37 6.61
CA ASP A 455 -23.80 6.91 6.68
C ASP A 455 -24.75 6.10 7.57
N VAL A 456 -24.43 4.83 7.82
CA VAL A 456 -25.25 3.95 8.66
C VAL A 456 -24.81 4.03 10.12
N SER A 457 -23.50 4.12 10.37
CA SER A 457 -22.93 4.22 11.72
C SER A 457 -21.79 5.23 11.77
N ALA A 458 -21.87 6.14 12.73
CA ALA A 458 -20.80 7.12 12.99
C ALA A 458 -19.54 6.47 13.59
N GLU A 459 -19.66 5.29 14.20
CA GLU A 459 -18.55 4.53 14.79
C GLU A 459 -18.30 3.24 14.00
N PRO A 460 -17.04 2.78 13.90
CA PRO A 460 -16.70 1.53 13.23
C PRO A 460 -17.31 0.31 13.96
N PRO A 461 -17.86 -0.69 13.23
CA PRO A 461 -18.37 -1.91 13.83
C PRO A 461 -17.31 -2.73 14.59
N ALA A 462 -17.76 -3.64 15.46
CA ALA A 462 -16.87 -4.55 16.16
C ALA A 462 -16.01 -5.37 15.20
N LEU A 463 -14.72 -5.53 15.51
CA LEU A 463 -13.80 -6.26 14.66
C LEU A 463 -14.06 -7.78 14.70
N PRO A 464 -13.92 -8.49 13.56
CA PRO A 464 -14.14 -9.94 13.51
C PRO A 464 -13.14 -10.70 14.38
N GLY A 465 -13.60 -11.70 15.12
CA GLY A 465 -12.71 -12.66 15.81
C GLY A 465 -11.83 -12.07 16.92
N THR A 466 -12.26 -10.98 17.58
CA THR A 466 -11.55 -10.45 18.76
C THR A 466 -11.25 -11.56 19.78
N PRO A 467 -9.97 -11.81 20.12
CA PRO A 467 -9.65 -12.70 21.22
C PRO A 467 -10.12 -12.04 22.52
N GLY A 468 -11.30 -12.45 23.02
CA GLY A 468 -11.83 -11.97 24.30
C GLY A 468 -13.34 -11.72 24.39
N LYS A 469 -14.11 -11.80 23.30
CA LYS A 469 -15.57 -11.90 23.39
C LYS A 469 -16.04 -13.09 22.56
N SER A 470 -16.29 -14.19 23.25
CA SER A 470 -17.19 -15.23 22.77
C SER A 470 -18.49 -14.56 22.39
N THR A 471 -18.76 -14.46 21.09
CA THR A 471 -20.11 -14.25 20.59
C THR A 471 -20.93 -15.42 21.10
N GLU A 472 -21.80 -15.18 22.08
CA GLU A 472 -22.93 -16.07 22.30
C GLU A 472 -23.63 -16.19 20.95
N ALA A 473 -23.56 -17.40 20.38
CA ALA A 473 -24.37 -17.76 19.25
C ALA A 473 -25.82 -17.48 19.65
N GLN A 474 -26.48 -16.54 18.97
CA GLN A 474 -27.93 -16.46 19.03
C GLN A 474 -28.46 -17.83 18.58
N PRO A 475 -29.26 -18.53 19.40
CA PRO A 475 -29.81 -19.80 18.98
C PRO A 475 -30.81 -19.55 17.85
N ASP A 476 -30.63 -20.33 16.79
CA ASP A 476 -31.58 -20.51 15.70
C ASP A 476 -32.98 -20.76 16.27
N SER A 477 -33.91 -19.86 16.00
CA SER A 477 -35.33 -20.07 16.27
C SER A 477 -35.95 -20.86 15.12
N HIS A 478 -35.67 -22.16 15.05
CA HIS A 478 -36.51 -23.10 14.29
C HIS A 478 -36.60 -24.46 14.97
N GLU A 479 -37.86 -24.84 15.20
CA GLU A 479 -38.38 -26.18 15.50
C GLU A 479 -38.15 -26.80 16.88
N GLN A 480 -39.17 -26.69 17.73
CA GLN A 480 -39.59 -27.79 18.58
C GLN A 480 -41.10 -27.68 18.89
N THR A 481 -41.88 -28.63 18.36
CA THR A 481 -42.96 -29.27 19.11
C THR A 481 -43.10 -30.70 18.61
N ALA A 482 -42.52 -31.64 19.35
CA ALA A 482 -42.89 -33.05 19.33
C ALA A 482 -43.48 -33.41 20.70
N ALA A 483 -44.69 -33.97 20.64
CA ALA A 483 -45.41 -34.82 21.59
C ALA A 483 -44.86 -35.00 23.02
N ASP A 484 -45.67 -34.59 23.99
CA ASP A 484 -45.61 -35.02 25.38
C ASP A 484 -46.07 -36.49 25.53
N HIS A 485 -45.27 -37.26 26.28
CA HIS A 485 -45.63 -38.51 26.93
C HIS A 485 -45.57 -38.27 28.45
N GLN A 486 -46.70 -38.45 29.14
CA GLN A 486 -46.81 -38.57 30.60
C GLN A 486 -47.22 -40.03 30.90
N SER A 487 -46.34 -40.82 31.55
CA SER A 487 -46.41 -41.26 32.97
C SER A 487 -47.66 -42.08 33.29
N GLU A 488 -47.63 -43.24 33.96
CA GLU A 488 -47.14 -43.55 35.33
C GLU A 488 -46.95 -45.09 35.43
N ASP A 489 -45.78 -45.59 35.85
CA ASP A 489 -45.40 -46.06 37.21
C ASP A 489 -46.25 -47.19 37.83
N ASP A 490 -45.61 -48.37 37.91
CA ASP A 490 -46.11 -49.63 38.48
C ASP A 490 -45.50 -49.89 39.86
N SER A 491 -46.31 -50.46 40.75
CA SER A 491 -46.10 -50.52 42.20
C SER A 491 -45.70 -51.92 42.67
N SER A 492 -44.64 -52.03 43.48
CA SER A 492 -44.45 -53.06 44.55
C SER A 492 -42.98 -53.04 45.01
N ALA A 493 -42.56 -53.42 46.23
CA ALA A 493 -43.12 -53.55 47.57
C ALA A 493 -41.90 -53.97 48.45
N ALA A 494 -41.75 -53.45 49.67
CA ALA A 494 -40.99 -54.12 50.74
C ALA A 494 -41.11 -53.39 52.10
N SER A 495 -41.72 -54.05 53.11
CA SER A 495 -41.31 -54.14 54.54
C SER A 495 -42.40 -54.94 55.30
N SER A 496 -42.16 -56.18 55.76
CA SER A 496 -41.58 -56.61 57.06
C SER A 496 -42.62 -56.80 58.18
N GLU A 497 -42.74 -58.03 58.70
CA GLU A 497 -43.30 -58.42 60.01
C GLU A 497 -42.18 -59.05 60.87
N PRO A 498 -42.34 -59.26 62.20
CA PRO A 498 -43.45 -58.89 63.10
C PRO A 498 -43.07 -57.86 64.20
#